data_AF-A0A7S2AG46-F1
#
_entry.id   AF-A0A7S2AG46-F1
#
_cell.length_a   1.000
_cell.length_b   1.000
_cell.length_c   1.000
_cell.angle_alpha   90.00
_cell.angle_beta   90.00
_cell.angle_gamma   90.00
#
_symmetry.space_group_name_H-M   'P 1'
#
loop_
_entity.id
_entity.type
_entity.pdbx_description
1 polymer ?
#
loop_
_entity_poly.entity_id
_entity_poly.type
_entity_poly.pdbx_seq_one_letter_code
_entity_poly.pdbx_strand_id
1 'polypeptide(L)'
;RPLLTAGTLSPPSSRPFRRRSLIAMAAVARLVLGMLCLGCAAAAGSVGDDAALVQAMVETSWRHARHAKAPNCTSSDQEAMQELGAGSSEGSFPSLVASCGKSAFDLFKGFDDAKFNGCVQAKATKVTNKCSRCFLGAAQYGAKNCAMKCMFSWCSSGCLDCAQAYTDGPLTDCLGFKPLTATACDNDE
;
A
#
# COMPACT_ATOMS: atom_id res chain seq x y z
N ARG A 1 59.30 -20.28 8.27
CA ARG A 1 60.32 -19.36 8.82
C ARG A 1 61.60 -19.53 7.99
N PRO A 2 62.37 -18.47 7.69
CA PRO A 2 62.25 -17.04 8.06
C PRO A 2 61.64 -16.21 6.90
N LEU A 3 61.09 -14.99 7.00
CA LEU A 3 61.16 -13.79 7.85
C LEU A 3 61.84 -12.60 7.14
N LEU A 4 61.27 -11.42 7.41
CA LEU A 4 61.73 -10.03 7.22
C LEU A 4 61.17 -9.28 5.99
N THR A 5 60.75 -8.01 6.03
CA THR A 5 60.03 -7.09 6.96
C THR A 5 60.09 -5.68 6.32
N ALA A 6 59.20 -4.78 6.77
CA ALA A 6 59.21 -3.32 6.63
C ALA A 6 58.66 -2.76 5.29
N GLY A 7 57.85 -1.70 5.27
CA GLY A 7 57.44 -0.79 6.32
C GLY A 7 56.32 0.14 5.85
N THR A 8 55.60 0.66 6.85
CA THR A 8 54.44 1.56 6.81
C THR A 8 54.77 2.98 6.37
N LEU A 9 53.88 3.65 5.63
CA LEU A 9 53.81 5.12 5.57
C LEU A 9 52.35 5.59 5.51
N SER A 10 51.86 6.07 6.66
CA SER A 10 50.68 6.93 6.77
C SER A 10 51.06 8.39 6.50
N PRO A 11 50.13 9.22 6.03
CA PRO A 11 50.02 10.59 6.55
C PRO A 11 48.53 11.01 6.75
N PRO A 12 48.23 12.20 7.25
CA PRO A 12 48.17 12.50 8.68
C PRO A 12 46.74 12.75 9.19
N SER A 13 46.55 12.42 10.46
CA SER A 13 45.47 12.95 11.29
C SER A 13 45.55 14.48 11.35
N SER A 14 44.43 15.14 11.02
CA SER A 14 44.17 16.52 11.44
C SER A 14 42.70 16.69 11.79
N ARG A 15 42.37 16.46 13.07
CA ARG A 15 41.39 17.27 13.80
C ARG A 15 42.23 18.19 14.72
N PRO A 16 41.79 19.38 15.15
CA PRO A 16 40.40 19.85 15.22
C PRO A 16 40.22 21.33 14.78
N PHE A 17 39.02 21.71 14.34
CA PHE A 17 38.53 23.04 14.71
C PHE A 17 37.04 23.01 15.00
N ARG A 18 36.77 22.96 16.30
CA ARG A 18 35.47 23.11 16.91
C ARG A 18 35.08 24.59 16.81
N ARG A 19 34.50 25.03 15.68
CA ARG A 19 33.81 26.34 15.63
C ARG A 19 32.40 26.17 16.19
N ARG A 20 32.31 26.19 17.52
CA ARG A 20 31.09 26.65 18.20
C ARG A 20 31.08 28.17 18.09
N SER A 21 30.24 28.73 17.21
CA SER A 21 29.78 30.12 17.33
C SER A 21 28.56 30.39 16.44
N LEU A 22 27.42 30.56 17.10
CA LEU A 22 26.47 31.66 16.89
C LEU A 22 25.70 31.74 15.55
N ILE A 23 25.13 30.63 15.08
CA ILE A 23 23.97 30.70 14.14
C ILE A 23 22.70 30.21 14.85
N ALA A 24 22.55 30.59 16.13
CA ALA A 24 21.39 30.28 16.96
C ALA A 24 20.36 31.43 17.00
N MET A 25 20.53 32.52 16.24
CA MET A 25 19.66 33.72 16.35
C MET A 25 19.06 34.20 15.02
N ALA A 26 19.14 33.43 13.93
CA ALA A 26 18.34 33.68 12.73
C ALA A 26 17.10 32.76 12.65
N ALA A 27 16.88 31.94 13.68
CA ALA A 27 15.84 30.92 13.74
C ALA A 27 14.50 31.39 14.31
N VAL A 28 14.35 32.64 14.76
CA VAL A 28 13.08 33.09 15.42
C VAL A 28 12.28 34.08 14.59
N ALA A 29 12.91 34.86 13.69
CA ALA A 29 12.19 35.86 12.87
C ALA A 29 11.46 35.27 11.65
N ARG A 30 11.76 34.03 11.24
CA ARG A 30 11.06 33.33 10.14
C ARG A 30 9.83 32.53 10.60
N LEU A 31 9.56 32.48 11.91
CA LEU A 31 8.54 31.62 12.50
C LEU A 31 7.16 32.27 12.71
N VAL A 32 6.99 33.58 12.46
CA VAL A 32 5.71 34.27 12.73
C VAL A 32 4.99 34.82 11.48
N LEU A 33 5.66 34.94 10.31
CA LEU A 33 5.02 35.44 9.08
C LEU A 33 4.76 34.38 7.99
N GLY A 34 5.16 33.12 8.19
CA GLY A 34 5.05 32.07 7.16
C GLY A 34 3.84 31.15 7.30
N MET A 35 2.90 31.43 8.20
CA MET A 35 1.87 30.46 8.62
C MET A 35 0.42 30.86 8.28
N LEU A 36 0.18 31.81 7.36
CA LEU A 36 -1.20 32.24 7.06
C LEU A 36 -1.63 32.37 5.59
N CYS A 37 -0.78 32.08 4.59
CA CYS A 37 -1.20 32.22 3.17
C CYS A 37 -0.62 31.14 2.23
N LEU A 38 -0.78 29.84 2.52
CA LEU A 38 -0.52 28.78 1.52
C LEU A 38 -1.82 28.29 0.86
N GLY A 39 -2.60 29.25 0.35
CA GLY A 39 -3.62 29.01 -0.66
C GLY A 39 -3.05 29.33 -2.04
N CYS A 40 -3.11 28.35 -2.95
CA CYS A 40 -2.90 28.43 -4.41
C CYS A 40 -2.19 29.68 -4.96
N ALA A 41 -0.89 29.57 -5.22
CA ALA A 41 -0.27 30.33 -6.30
C ALA A 41 0.59 29.36 -7.11
N ALA A 42 0.04 28.93 -8.25
CA ALA A 42 0.82 28.32 -9.32
C ALA A 42 1.82 29.37 -9.82
N ALA A 43 3.06 29.30 -9.34
CA ALA A 43 4.16 30.03 -9.93
C ALA A 43 4.68 29.23 -11.13
N ALA A 44 4.21 29.59 -12.32
CA ALA A 44 4.89 29.23 -13.57
C ALA A 44 6.23 29.97 -13.62
N GLY A 45 7.26 29.37 -13.03
CA GLY A 45 8.65 29.83 -13.13
C GLY A 45 9.38 29.03 -14.20
N SER A 46 10.00 29.73 -15.15
CA SER A 46 10.90 29.18 -16.16
C SER A 46 11.97 28.29 -15.52
N VAL A 47 12.15 27.08 -16.07
CA VAL A 47 13.27 26.17 -15.74
C VAL A 47 14.58 26.80 -16.19
N GLY A 48 15.16 27.65 -15.35
CA GLY A 48 16.57 28.01 -15.44
C GLY A 48 17.41 26.86 -14.89
N ASP A 49 18.62 26.67 -15.42
CA ASP A 49 19.61 25.65 -15.11
C ASP A 49 20.17 25.71 -13.66
N ASP A 50 19.30 25.85 -12.66
CA ASP A 50 19.67 25.90 -11.25
C ASP A 50 19.75 24.48 -10.68
N ALA A 51 20.94 23.89 -10.77
CA ALA A 51 21.26 22.56 -10.26
C ALA A 51 20.82 22.32 -8.79
N ALA A 52 20.74 23.39 -7.99
CA ALA A 52 20.28 23.35 -6.61
C ALA A 52 18.78 23.00 -6.48
N LEU A 53 17.92 23.45 -7.41
CA LEU A 53 16.50 23.13 -7.41
C LEU A 53 16.27 21.68 -7.84
N VAL A 54 17.04 21.20 -8.82
CA VAL A 54 17.01 19.80 -9.25
C VAL A 54 17.40 18.85 -8.11
N GLN A 55 18.45 19.18 -7.35
CA GLN A 55 18.86 18.39 -6.18
C GLN A 55 17.79 18.39 -5.07
N ALA A 56 17.16 19.53 -4.80
CA ALA A 56 16.09 19.63 -3.79
C ALA A 56 14.84 18.82 -4.18
N MET A 57 14.45 18.82 -5.46
CA MET A 57 13.33 18.02 -5.98
C MET A 57 13.60 16.52 -5.93
N VAL A 58 14.84 16.09 -6.20
CA VAL A 58 15.24 14.68 -6.08
C VAL A 58 15.16 14.23 -4.62
N GLU A 59 15.71 15.00 -3.67
CA GLU A 59 15.65 14.65 -2.24
C GLU A 59 14.24 14.59 -1.68
N THR A 60 13.37 15.52 -2.07
CA THR A 60 11.96 15.51 -1.68
C THR A 60 11.23 14.31 -2.29
N SER A 61 11.52 13.94 -3.54
CA SER A 61 10.96 12.75 -4.18
C SER A 61 11.34 11.46 -3.45
N TRP A 62 12.59 11.30 -3.01
CA TRP A 62 13.01 10.16 -2.17
C TRP A 62 12.36 10.17 -0.78
N ARG A 63 12.06 11.35 -0.19
CA ARG A 63 11.33 11.42 1.09
C ARG A 63 9.88 11.00 0.93
N HIS A 64 9.18 11.43 -0.13
CA HIS A 64 7.81 10.99 -0.42
C HIS A 64 7.74 9.49 -0.76
N ALA A 65 8.68 8.97 -1.54
CA ALA A 65 8.79 7.53 -1.81
C ALA A 65 9.08 6.71 -0.53
N ARG A 66 9.87 7.25 0.40
CA ARG A 66 10.13 6.62 1.72
C ARG A 66 8.95 6.68 2.68
N HIS A 67 8.00 7.59 2.45
CA HIS A 67 6.76 7.71 3.22
C HIS A 67 5.56 7.03 2.54
N ALA A 68 5.72 6.56 1.30
CA ALA A 68 4.74 5.67 0.69
C ALA A 68 4.69 4.38 1.52
N LYS A 69 3.53 4.12 2.14
CA LYS A 69 3.32 2.88 2.90
C LYS A 69 3.51 1.71 1.93
N ALA A 70 4.46 0.83 2.22
CA ALA A 70 4.65 -0.39 1.45
C ALA A 70 3.34 -1.20 1.38
N PRO A 71 3.07 -1.88 0.25
CA PRO A 71 1.87 -2.70 0.11
C PRO A 71 1.77 -3.77 1.19
N ASN A 72 0.56 -4.26 1.40
CA ASN A 72 0.31 -5.30 2.40
C ASN A 72 0.57 -6.71 1.85
N CYS A 73 0.62 -6.88 0.53
CA CYS A 73 0.91 -8.13 -0.15
C CYS A 73 2.32 -8.13 -0.79
N THR A 74 2.84 -9.34 -0.97
CA THR A 74 4.11 -9.66 -1.64
C THR A 74 3.84 -10.24 -3.03
N SER A 75 4.89 -10.43 -3.84
CA SER A 75 4.77 -11.15 -5.11
C SER A 75 4.34 -12.60 -4.92
N SER A 76 4.81 -13.27 -3.85
CA SER A 76 4.40 -14.64 -3.53
C SER A 76 2.92 -14.72 -3.16
N ASP A 77 2.34 -13.69 -2.54
CA ASP A 77 0.89 -13.61 -2.33
C ASP A 77 0.14 -13.53 -3.66
N GLN A 78 0.66 -12.72 -4.60
CA GLN A 78 0.06 -12.57 -5.93
C GLN A 78 0.07 -13.90 -6.70
N GLU A 79 1.20 -14.60 -6.69
CA GLU A 79 1.35 -15.93 -7.31
C GLU A 79 0.40 -16.95 -6.66
N ALA A 80 0.31 -16.98 -5.33
CA ALA A 80 -0.60 -17.85 -4.61
C ALA A 80 -2.07 -17.61 -4.97
N MET A 81 -2.46 -16.34 -5.15
CA MET A 81 -3.80 -16.02 -5.63
C MET A 81 -3.99 -16.47 -7.09
N GLN A 82 -3.01 -16.25 -7.95
CA GLN A 82 -3.05 -16.65 -9.36
C GLN A 82 -3.17 -18.17 -9.53
N GLU A 83 -2.51 -18.97 -8.69
CA GLU A 83 -2.64 -20.43 -8.67
C GLU A 83 -4.09 -20.89 -8.43
N LEU A 84 -4.85 -20.16 -7.61
CA LEU A 84 -6.26 -20.45 -7.35
C LEU A 84 -7.16 -19.99 -8.52
N GLY A 85 -6.70 -19.03 -9.31
CA GLY A 85 -7.39 -18.55 -10.51
C GLY A 85 -8.38 -17.41 -10.24
N ALA A 86 -8.71 -16.72 -11.34
CA ALA A 86 -9.68 -15.64 -11.38
C ALA A 86 -11.09 -16.16 -11.74
N GLY A 87 -12.04 -15.26 -11.89
CA GLY A 87 -13.40 -15.58 -12.32
C GLY A 87 -14.36 -15.93 -11.19
N SER A 88 -15.43 -16.65 -11.53
CA SER A 88 -16.53 -17.04 -10.65
C SER A 88 -16.58 -18.54 -10.32
N SER A 89 -15.71 -19.35 -10.93
CA SER A 89 -15.71 -20.80 -10.73
C SER A 89 -15.42 -21.17 -9.28
N GLU A 90 -15.96 -22.31 -8.84
CA GLU A 90 -15.66 -22.86 -7.53
C GLU A 90 -14.15 -23.10 -7.38
N GLY A 91 -13.60 -22.76 -6.21
CA GLY A 91 -12.16 -22.86 -5.94
C GLY A 91 -11.34 -21.67 -6.42
N SER A 92 -11.89 -20.80 -7.29
CA SER A 92 -11.23 -19.54 -7.66
C SER A 92 -11.00 -18.66 -6.43
N PHE A 93 -9.95 -17.84 -6.48
CA PHE A 93 -9.64 -16.96 -5.37
C PHE A 93 -10.78 -15.98 -5.03
N PRO A 94 -11.45 -15.32 -6.02
CA PRO A 94 -12.61 -14.47 -5.72
C PRO A 94 -13.77 -15.25 -5.08
N SER A 95 -14.07 -16.46 -5.58
CA SER A 95 -15.11 -17.32 -4.99
C SER A 95 -14.78 -17.72 -3.55
N LEU A 96 -13.52 -18.06 -3.27
CA LEU A 96 -13.04 -18.38 -1.93
C LEU A 96 -13.24 -17.20 -0.98
N VAL A 97 -12.78 -16.00 -1.36
CA VAL A 97 -12.91 -14.78 -0.56
C VAL A 97 -14.38 -14.43 -0.33
N ALA A 98 -15.23 -14.53 -1.35
CA ALA A 98 -16.67 -14.29 -1.24
C ALA A 98 -17.33 -15.29 -0.29
N SER A 99 -16.96 -16.57 -0.36
CA SER A 99 -17.47 -17.61 0.56
C SER A 99 -17.08 -17.32 2.01
N CYS A 100 -15.85 -16.86 2.24
CA CYS A 100 -15.39 -16.45 3.55
C CYS A 100 -16.14 -15.21 4.05
N GLY A 101 -16.36 -14.21 3.18
CA GLY A 101 -17.18 -13.03 3.46
C GLY A 101 -18.59 -13.39 3.90
N LYS A 102 -19.27 -14.25 3.13
CA LYS A 102 -20.62 -14.75 3.46
C LYS A 102 -20.63 -15.51 4.78
N SER A 103 -19.60 -16.31 5.07
CA SER A 103 -19.50 -17.04 6.34
C SER A 103 -19.29 -16.13 7.55
N ALA A 104 -18.65 -14.97 7.34
CA ALA A 104 -18.31 -13.98 8.36
C ALA A 104 -19.42 -12.94 8.58
N PHE A 105 -20.38 -12.84 7.66
CA PHE A 105 -21.47 -11.88 7.76
C PHE A 105 -22.70 -12.51 8.42
N ASP A 106 -23.21 -11.83 9.44
CA ASP A 106 -24.49 -12.11 10.09
C ASP A 106 -25.34 -10.84 10.07
N LEU A 107 -26.60 -10.95 9.66
CA LEU A 107 -27.47 -9.79 9.48
C LEU A 107 -27.75 -9.03 10.79
N PHE A 108 -27.72 -9.72 11.94
CA PHE A 108 -28.02 -9.13 13.25
C PHE A 108 -26.77 -8.77 14.06
N LYS A 109 -25.67 -9.52 13.87
CA LYS A 109 -24.40 -9.33 14.59
C LYS A 109 -23.37 -8.53 13.80
N GLY A 110 -23.58 -8.33 12.50
CA GLY A 110 -22.66 -7.65 11.61
C GLY A 110 -21.57 -8.56 11.06
N PHE A 111 -20.41 -7.98 10.75
CA PHE A 111 -19.29 -8.66 10.09
C PHE A 111 -18.23 -9.09 11.10
N ASP A 112 -17.82 -10.35 11.07
CA ASP A 112 -16.77 -10.91 11.94
C ASP A 112 -15.41 -10.95 11.21
N ASP A 113 -14.57 -9.97 11.53
CA ASP A 113 -13.24 -9.80 10.94
C ASP A 113 -12.30 -10.99 11.19
N ALA A 114 -12.42 -11.62 12.37
CA ALA A 114 -11.57 -12.74 12.76
C ALA A 114 -11.99 -14.01 12.01
N LYS A 115 -13.31 -14.24 11.91
CA LYS A 115 -13.86 -15.36 11.14
C LYS A 115 -13.54 -15.24 9.65
N PHE A 116 -13.63 -14.03 9.09
CA PHE A 116 -13.24 -13.80 7.71
C PHE A 116 -11.77 -14.12 7.46
N ASN A 117 -10.86 -13.49 8.22
CA ASN A 117 -9.43 -13.69 8.03
C ASN A 117 -9.02 -15.14 8.31
N GLY A 118 -9.58 -15.77 9.34
CA GLY A 118 -9.36 -17.18 9.65
C GLY A 118 -9.78 -18.09 8.49
N CYS A 119 -10.94 -17.82 7.88
CA CYS A 119 -11.41 -18.57 6.71
C CYS A 119 -10.48 -18.41 5.50
N VAL A 120 -10.06 -17.18 5.19
CA VAL A 120 -9.15 -16.93 4.05
C VAL A 120 -7.81 -17.60 4.29
N GLN A 121 -7.23 -17.46 5.48
CA GLN A 121 -5.96 -18.10 5.83
C GLN A 121 -6.03 -19.63 5.82
N ALA A 122 -7.18 -20.22 6.19
CA ALA A 122 -7.37 -21.66 6.15
C ALA A 122 -7.51 -22.21 4.72
N LYS A 123 -8.14 -21.46 3.81
CA LYS A 123 -8.38 -21.90 2.42
C LYS A 123 -7.28 -21.48 1.44
N ALA A 124 -6.59 -20.38 1.70
CA ALA A 124 -5.50 -19.84 0.89
C ALA A 124 -4.22 -19.75 1.73
N THR A 125 -3.70 -20.91 2.15
CA THR A 125 -2.59 -21.04 3.13
C THR A 125 -1.27 -20.39 2.69
N LYS A 126 -1.08 -20.19 1.37
CA LYS A 126 0.08 -19.49 0.81
C LYS A 126 -0.05 -17.97 0.81
N VAL A 127 -1.26 -17.43 1.06
CA VAL A 127 -1.49 -15.98 1.19
C VAL A 127 -1.22 -15.58 2.63
N THR A 128 -0.37 -14.60 2.84
CA THR A 128 -0.02 -14.06 4.16
C THR A 128 -1.22 -13.39 4.83
N ASN A 129 -1.25 -13.43 6.17
CA ASN A 129 -2.29 -12.76 6.96
C ASN A 129 -2.36 -11.25 6.68
N LYS A 130 -1.20 -10.62 6.46
CA LYS A 130 -1.13 -9.19 6.12
C LYS A 130 -1.86 -8.92 4.80
N CYS A 131 -1.68 -9.78 3.80
CA CYS A 131 -2.36 -9.67 2.51
C CYS A 131 -3.86 -9.99 2.60
N SER A 132 -4.26 -11.03 3.35
CA SER A 132 -5.68 -11.39 3.48
C SER A 132 -6.54 -10.26 4.06
N ARG A 133 -5.95 -9.42 4.93
CA ARG A 133 -6.60 -8.25 5.51
C ARG A 133 -6.97 -7.17 4.48
N CYS A 134 -6.38 -7.17 3.29
CA CYS A 134 -6.84 -6.30 2.20
C CYS A 134 -8.24 -6.68 1.72
N PHE A 135 -8.52 -7.98 1.66
CA PHE A 135 -9.83 -8.50 1.26
C PHE A 135 -10.87 -8.37 2.37
N LEU A 136 -10.45 -8.23 3.64
CA LEU A 136 -11.37 -7.93 4.74
C LEU A 136 -12.09 -6.61 4.49
N GLY A 137 -11.37 -5.57 4.09
CA GLY A 137 -11.97 -4.27 3.78
C GLY A 137 -12.95 -4.36 2.60
N ALA A 138 -12.64 -5.16 1.57
CA ALA A 138 -13.55 -5.42 0.46
C ALA A 138 -14.82 -6.15 0.91
N ALA A 139 -14.70 -7.15 1.77
CA ALA A 139 -15.84 -7.89 2.30
C ALA A 139 -16.74 -7.01 3.19
N GLN A 140 -16.14 -6.18 4.05
CA GLN A 140 -16.87 -5.19 4.86
C GLN A 140 -17.58 -4.15 3.97
N TYR A 141 -16.92 -3.69 2.91
CA TYR A 141 -17.52 -2.77 1.94
C TYR A 141 -18.72 -3.42 1.26
N GLY A 142 -18.58 -4.66 0.77
CA GLY A 142 -19.67 -5.42 0.14
C GLY A 142 -20.85 -5.61 1.09
N ALA A 143 -20.59 -5.99 2.34
CA ALA A 143 -21.62 -6.16 3.36
C ALA A 143 -22.37 -4.86 3.71
N LYS A 144 -21.70 -3.71 3.69
CA LYS A 144 -22.29 -2.41 4.05
C LYS A 144 -22.96 -1.70 2.89
N ASN A 145 -22.33 -1.69 1.72
CA ASN A 145 -22.74 -0.84 0.59
C ASN A 145 -23.43 -1.64 -0.52
N CYS A 146 -23.13 -2.93 -0.63
CA CYS A 146 -23.59 -3.77 -1.74
C CYS A 146 -24.51 -4.90 -1.30
N ALA A 147 -24.91 -4.95 -0.03
CA ALA A 147 -25.65 -6.08 0.55
C ALA A 147 -26.88 -6.46 -0.28
N MET A 148 -27.68 -5.47 -0.70
CA MET A 148 -28.88 -5.71 -1.52
C MET A 148 -28.56 -6.23 -2.92
N LYS A 149 -27.43 -5.81 -3.51
CA LYS A 149 -27.00 -6.26 -4.84
C LYS A 149 -26.37 -7.65 -4.80
N CYS A 150 -25.74 -7.99 -3.68
CA CYS A 150 -25.01 -9.24 -3.47
C CYS A 150 -25.81 -10.32 -2.73
N MET A 151 -27.04 -10.03 -2.30
CA MET A 151 -27.83 -10.89 -1.40
C MET A 151 -28.04 -12.29 -1.94
N PHE A 152 -28.34 -12.40 -3.25
CA PHE A 152 -28.65 -13.68 -3.88
C PHE A 152 -27.43 -14.31 -4.54
N SER A 153 -26.50 -13.51 -5.06
CA SER A 153 -25.26 -13.98 -5.65
C SER A 153 -24.15 -12.95 -5.45
N TRP A 154 -22.98 -13.44 -5.02
CA TRP A 154 -21.78 -12.62 -4.83
C TRP A 154 -21.15 -12.23 -6.18
N CYS A 155 -21.41 -13.02 -7.23
CA CYS A 155 -20.87 -12.83 -8.57
C CYS A 155 -21.93 -12.32 -9.54
N SER A 156 -23.08 -11.85 -9.07
CA SER A 156 -24.01 -11.16 -9.97
C SER A 156 -23.36 -9.90 -10.51
N SER A 157 -23.71 -9.54 -11.74
CA SER A 157 -23.22 -8.32 -12.40
C SER A 157 -23.47 -7.10 -11.51
N GLY A 158 -24.67 -7.00 -10.92
CA GLY A 158 -25.01 -5.91 -10.01
C GLY A 158 -24.20 -5.89 -8.70
N CYS A 159 -23.77 -7.04 -8.19
CA CYS A 159 -22.89 -7.10 -7.02
C CYS A 159 -21.46 -6.66 -7.38
N LEU A 160 -20.93 -7.18 -8.49
CA LEU A 160 -19.59 -6.87 -8.98
C LEU A 160 -19.46 -5.38 -9.33
N ASP A 161 -20.44 -4.81 -10.03
CA ASP A 161 -20.49 -3.39 -10.36
C ASP A 161 -20.52 -2.53 -9.09
N CYS A 162 -21.29 -2.93 -8.08
CA CYS A 162 -21.34 -2.20 -6.82
C CYS A 162 -19.98 -2.21 -6.09
N ALA A 163 -19.29 -3.36 -6.10
CA ALA A 163 -18.00 -3.51 -5.43
C ALA A 163 -16.83 -2.89 -6.23
N GLN A 164 -17.03 -2.56 -7.51
CA GLN A 164 -15.98 -2.16 -8.43
C GLN A 164 -15.15 -0.98 -7.92
N ALA A 165 -15.80 0.07 -7.44
CA ALA A 165 -15.09 1.27 -6.95
C ALA A 165 -14.12 0.95 -5.80
N TYR A 166 -14.48 -0.01 -4.93
CA TYR A 166 -13.58 -0.47 -3.87
C TYR A 166 -12.44 -1.34 -4.43
N THR A 167 -12.77 -2.23 -5.37
CA THR A 167 -11.81 -3.13 -6.02
C THR A 167 -10.72 -2.37 -6.79
N ASP A 168 -11.13 -1.40 -7.61
CA ASP A 168 -10.22 -0.66 -8.50
C ASP A 168 -9.37 0.38 -7.76
N GLY A 169 -9.83 0.87 -6.60
CA GLY A 169 -9.09 1.82 -5.76
C GLY A 169 -8.54 1.17 -4.48
N PRO A 170 -9.26 1.27 -3.34
CA PRO A 170 -8.78 0.84 -2.03
C PRO A 170 -8.17 -0.56 -1.96
N LEU A 171 -8.75 -1.54 -2.65
CA LEU A 171 -8.20 -2.89 -2.68
C LEU A 171 -6.89 -2.92 -3.47
N THR A 172 -6.86 -2.36 -4.67
CA THR A 172 -5.65 -2.28 -5.52
C THR A 172 -4.50 -1.57 -4.77
N ASP A 173 -4.78 -0.47 -4.09
CA ASP A 173 -3.80 0.26 -3.26
C ASP A 173 -3.28 -0.60 -2.10
N CYS A 174 -4.15 -1.39 -1.49
CA CYS A 174 -3.79 -2.28 -0.38
C CYS A 174 -2.88 -3.43 -0.85
N LEU A 175 -3.21 -4.03 -2.00
CA LEU A 175 -2.47 -5.14 -2.58
C LEU A 175 -1.11 -4.69 -3.14
N GLY A 176 -1.06 -3.50 -3.74
CA GLY A 176 0.09 -3.03 -4.52
C GLY A 176 0.15 -3.60 -5.95
N PHE A 177 -0.92 -4.27 -6.38
CA PHE A 177 -1.11 -4.81 -7.72
C PHE A 177 -2.60 -4.97 -8.01
N LYS A 178 -2.97 -5.15 -9.28
CA LYS A 178 -4.37 -5.34 -9.68
C LYS A 178 -4.92 -6.66 -9.11
N PRO A 179 -6.06 -6.65 -8.41
CA PRO A 179 -6.69 -7.87 -7.91
C PRO A 179 -7.11 -8.80 -9.05
N LEU A 180 -7.21 -10.09 -8.75
CA LEU A 180 -7.82 -11.05 -9.68
C LEU A 180 -9.26 -10.67 -9.95
N THR A 181 -9.62 -10.62 -11.23
CA THR A 181 -10.94 -10.18 -11.68
C THR A 181 -11.97 -11.27 -11.42
N ALA A 182 -13.02 -10.96 -10.66
CA ALA A 182 -14.22 -11.79 -10.59
C ALA A 182 -15.04 -11.58 -11.87
N THR A 183 -15.61 -12.65 -12.41
CA THR A 183 -16.51 -12.61 -13.57
C THR A 183 -17.95 -12.76 -13.12
N ALA A 184 -18.89 -12.21 -13.88
CA ALA A 184 -20.30 -12.41 -13.61
C ALA A 184 -20.69 -13.88 -13.80
N CYS A 185 -21.47 -14.44 -12.86
CA CYS A 185 -22.01 -15.81 -12.95
C CYS A 185 -23.43 -15.86 -13.52
N ASP A 186 -23.95 -14.72 -13.98
CA ASP A 186 -25.30 -14.65 -14.56
C ASP A 186 -25.34 -15.20 -16.01
N ASN A 187 -24.25 -15.83 -16.49
CA ASN A 187 -24.09 -16.37 -17.85
C ASN A 187 -23.71 -17.87 -17.87
N ASP A 188 -23.90 -18.59 -16.77
CA ASP A 188 -23.76 -20.05 -16.74
C ASP A 188 -25.08 -20.70 -17.22
N GLU A 189 -25.42 -20.53 -18.50
CA GLU A 189 -26.44 -21.32 -19.23
C GLU A 189 -25.84 -22.59 -19.84
#